data_AF-A0A846CGC3-F1
#
_entry.id   AF-A0A846CGC3-F1
#
_cell.length_a   1.000
_cell.length_b   1.000
_cell.length_c   1.000
_cell.angle_alpha   90.00
_cell.angle_beta   90.00
_cell.angle_gamma   90.00
#
_symmetry.space_group_name_H-M   'P 1'
#
loop_
_entity.id
_entity.type
_entity.pdbx_description
1 polymer ?
#
loop_
_entity_poly.entity_id
_entity_poly.type
_entity_poly.pdbx_seq_one_letter_code
_entity_poly.pdbx_strand_id
1 'polypeptide(L)' 'YGTVKIPFPERLVGKNLKEVRIIPRFNASFFEVEFITEEEPRPVVKSDNARFYRPWFRQ' A
#
# COMPACT_ATOMS: atom_id res chain seq x y z
N TYR A 1 34.84 -9.24 -6.27
CA TYR A 1 33.37 -9.18 -6.29
C TYR A 1 32.83 -9.54 -4.92
N GLY A 2 31.88 -8.77 -4.40
CA GLY A 2 31.29 -8.99 -3.07
C GLY A 2 29.81 -9.29 -3.20
N THR A 3 29.34 -10.28 -2.43
CA THR A 3 27.91 -10.58 -2.29
C THR A 3 27.43 -10.01 -0.97
N VAL A 4 26.38 -9.20 -1.00
CA VAL A 4 25.70 -8.70 0.19
C VAL A 4 24.38 -9.43 0.33
N LYS A 5 24.08 -9.91 1.54
CA LYS A 5 22.79 -10.52 1.87
C LYS A 5 22.01 -9.53 2.73
N ILE A 6 20.77 -9.26 2.33
CA ILE A 6 19.83 -8.44 3.10
C ILE A 6 18.82 -9.40 3.72
N PRO A 7 18.61 -9.38 5.05
CA PRO A 7 17.62 -10.23 5.68
C PRO A 7 16.21 -9.90 5.17
N PHE A 8 15.41 -10.94 4.93
CA PHE A 8 14.03 -10.76 4.52
C PHE A 8 13.18 -10.34 5.72
N PRO A 9 12.33 -9.30 5.62
CA PRO A 9 11.52 -8.85 6.74
C PRO A 9 10.48 -9.91 7.18
N GLU A 10 10.49 -10.29 8.46
CA GLU A 10 9.57 -11.31 9.01
C GLU A 10 8.09 -10.98 8.78
N ARG A 11 7.72 -9.69 8.84
CA ARG A 11 6.34 -9.21 8.61
C ARG A 11 5.79 -9.48 7.20
N LEU A 12 6.65 -9.88 6.26
CA LEU A 12 6.32 -10.18 4.88
C LEU A 12 6.33 -11.69 4.59
N VAL A 13 6.67 -12.52 5.58
CA VAL A 13 6.62 -13.97 5.44
C VAL A 13 5.19 -14.40 5.08
N GLY A 14 5.06 -15.17 4.00
CA GLY A 14 3.77 -15.64 3.49
C GLY A 14 2.99 -14.63 2.64
N LYS A 15 3.50 -13.41 2.43
CA LYS A 15 2.88 -12.43 1.51
C LYS A 15 3.48 -12.55 0.12
N ASN A 16 2.67 -12.27 -0.90
CA ASN A 16 3.17 -12.11 -2.27
C ASN A 16 3.87 -10.77 -2.42
N LEU A 17 5.16 -10.84 -2.71
CA LEU A 17 5.97 -9.69 -3.00
C LEU A 17 5.85 -9.34 -4.48
N LYS A 18 5.51 -8.09 -4.76
CA LYS A 18 5.42 -7.56 -6.12
C LYS A 18 6.76 -6.98 -6.58
N GLU A 19 7.43 -6.24 -5.70
CA GLU A 19 8.64 -5.47 -6.07
C GLU A 19 9.57 -5.27 -4.86
N VAL A 20 10.89 -5.33 -5.09
CA VAL A 20 11.92 -4.83 -4.17
C VAL A 20 12.59 -3.63 -4.81
N ARG A 21 12.68 -2.51 -4.10
CA ARG A 21 13.42 -1.32 -4.57
C ARG A 21 14.66 -1.11 -3.71
N ILE A 22 15.78 -0.86 -4.37
CA ILE A 22 17.05 -0.51 -3.73
C ILE A 22 17.38 0.90 -4.19
N ILE A 23 17.31 1.86 -3.28
CA ILE A 23 17.43 3.29 -3.60
C ILE A 23 18.75 3.81 -3.01
N PRO A 24 19.70 4.26 -3.83
CA PRO A 24 20.94 4.83 -3.34
C PRO A 24 20.69 6.17 -2.63
N ARG A 25 21.35 6.37 -1.49
CA ARG A 25 21.33 7.59 -0.69
C ARG A 25 22.76 8.03 -0.40
N PHE A 26 22.96 9.33 -0.20
CA PHE A 26 24.26 9.92 0.14
C PHE A 26 25.40 9.45 -0.78
N ASN A 27 25.27 9.72 -2.09
CA ASN A 27 26.24 9.31 -3.12
C ASN A 27 26.52 7.79 -3.11
N ALA A 28 25.48 6.98 -2.95
CA ALA A 28 25.54 5.51 -2.90
C ALA A 28 26.37 4.94 -1.73
N SER A 29 26.58 5.74 -0.68
CA SER A 29 27.17 5.25 0.57
C SER A 29 26.17 4.44 1.40
N PHE A 30 24.88 4.73 1.24
CA PHE A 30 23.79 4.02 1.90
C PHE A 30 22.71 3.64 0.90
N PHE A 31 21.92 2.63 1.24
CA PHE A 31 20.80 2.18 0.43
C PHE A 31 19.55 2.03 1.31
N GLU A 32 18.45 2.61 0.85
CA GLU A 32 17.13 2.32 1.38
C GLU A 32 16.55 1.12 0.62
N VAL A 33 15.93 0.19 1.34
CA VAL A 33 15.35 -1.03 0.77
C VAL A 33 13.86 -1.05 1.06
N GLU A 34 13.05 -0.97 0.00
CA GLU A 34 11.60 -1.02 0.10
C GLU A 34 11.06 -2.34 -0.45
N PHE A 35 10.07 -2.89 0.24
CA PHE A 35 9.39 -4.12 -0.14
C PHE A 35 7.91 -3.80 -0.39
N ILE A 36 7.46 -3.98 -1.63
CA ILE A 36 6.10 -3.67 -2.08
C ILE A 36 5.36 -5.00 -2.25
N THR A 37 4.26 -5.15 -1.52
CA THR A 37 3.35 -6.30 -1.66
C THR A 37 2.20 -5.95 -2.61
N GLU A 38 1.51 -6.96 -3.10
CA GLU A 38 0.22 -6.77 -3.77
C GLU A 38 -0.78 -6.18 -2.77
N GLU A 39 -1.52 -5.14 -3.16
CA GLU A 39 -2.59 -4.58 -2.32
C GLU A 39 -3.86 -5.40 -2.55
N GLU A 40 -4.51 -5.86 -1.47
CA GLU A 40 -5.84 -6.45 -1.60
C GLU A 40 -6.82 -5.35 -2.06
N PRO A 41 -7.65 -5.60 -3.08
CA PRO A 41 -8.61 -4.61 -3.54
C PRO A 41 -9.55 -4.26 -2.40
N ARG A 42 -9.47 -3.02 -1.91
CA ARG A 42 -10.41 -2.53 -0.89
C ARG A 42 -11.81 -2.50 -1.50
N PRO A 43 -12.85 -2.99 -0.80
CA PRO A 43 -14.20 -2.83 -1.28
C PRO A 43 -14.51 -1.34 -1.38
N VAL A 44 -14.83 -0.88 -2.60
CA VAL A 44 -15.30 0.48 -2.84
C VAL A 44 -16.64 0.63 -2.13
N VAL A 45 -16.65 1.26 -0.95
CA VAL A 45 -17.89 1.61 -0.26
C VAL A 45 -18.58 2.69 -1.08
N LYS A 46 -19.57 2.30 -1.89
CA LYS A 46 -20.47 3.26 -2.54
C LYS A 46 -21.32 3.90 -1.45
N SER A 47 -21.00 5.13 -1.08
CA SER A 47 -21.81 5.92 -0.15
C SER A 47 -23.07 6.39 -0.88
N ASP A 48 -24.13 5.58 -0.86
CA ASP A 48 -25.45 6.00 -1.33
C ASP A 48 -26.06 6.98 -0.32
N ASN A 49 -25.65 8.24 -0.38
CA ASN A 49 -26.37 9.33 0.28
C ASN A 49 -27.61 9.68 -0.55
N ALA A 50 -28.59 8.76 -0.56
CA ALA A 50 -29.95 9.06 -0.98
C ALA A 50 -30.56 10.05 0.03
N ARG A 51 -30.42 11.32 -0.31
CA ARG A 51 -30.93 12.49 0.42
C ARG A 51 -32.45 12.34 0.55
N PHE A 52 -32.91 11.85 1.70
CA PHE A 52 -34.32 11.82 2.08
C PHE A 52 -34.85 13.26 2.18
N TYR A 53 -35.34 13.82 1.07
CA TYR A 53 -36.22 14.98 1.08
C TYR A 53 -37.67 14.52 1.02
N ARG A 54 -38.31 14.41 2.19
CA ARG A 54 -39.74 14.66 2.33
C ARG A 54 -39.97 15.43 3.63
N PRO A 55 -40.56 16.61 3.55
CA PRO A 55 -41.82 16.75 4.28
C PRO A 55 -42.88 17.51 3.48
N TRP A 56 -44.03 16.87 3.40
CA TRP A 56 -45.38 17.44 3.32
C TRP A 56 -45.46 18.97 3.47
N PHE A 57 -45.78 19.66 2.38
CA PHE A 57 -46.42 20.98 2.43
C PHE A 57 -47.57 21.01 1.42
N ARG A 58 -48.79 20.86 1.95
CA ARG A 58 -50.03 21.26 1.29
C ARG A 58 -50.86 21.97 2.36
N GLN A 59 -50.94 23.28 2.27
CA GLN A 59 -52.02 24.13 2.77
C GLN A 59 -52.31 25.14 1.66
#